data_AF-E1JID3-F1
#
_entry.id   AF-E1JID3-F1
#
_cell.length_a   1.000
_cell.length_b   1.000
_cell.length_c   1.000
_cell.angle_alpha   90.00
_cell.angle_beta   90.00
_cell.angle_gamma   90.00
#
_symmetry.space_group_name_H-M   'P 1'
#
loop_
_entity.id
_entity.type
_entity.pdbx_description
1 polymer ?
#
loop_
_entity_poly.entity_id
_entity_poly.type
_entity_poly.pdbx_seq_one_letter_code
_entity_poly.pdbx_strand_id
1 'polypeptide(L)'
;MNKEFITQGGTPITAELATDLRNLVFGTAAIPMRAEWLQTSFVFGAPKEELAYGLRSPRNATRGLLSVVQGFVLKYLLFARKTSRVASLTDPLLATADMQREALFCALLEILRTISDKGKVTMVLPSEDEVFVDHSACYFHDSVTEKLYVFTLSPNDELEYFLKRNFKYFTEEETPGTLLFLYSAVLTRSMGK
;
A
#
# COMPACT_ATOMS: atom_id res chain seq x y z
N MET A 1 17.18 14.91 5.25
CA MET A 1 15.87 15.24 4.68
C MET A 1 15.86 14.94 3.21
N ASN A 2 15.11 13.90 2.84
CA ASN A 2 14.94 13.43 1.47
C ASN A 2 14.28 14.56 0.67
N LYS A 3 15.11 15.28 -0.08
CA LYS A 3 14.69 16.47 -0.85
C LYS A 3 13.62 16.14 -1.87
N GLU A 4 13.61 14.91 -2.40
CA GLU A 4 12.60 14.46 -3.35
C GLU A 4 11.22 14.37 -2.68
N PHE A 5 11.13 13.73 -1.52
CA PHE A 5 9.85 13.58 -0.81
C PHE A 5 9.30 14.91 -0.30
N ILE A 6 10.16 15.80 0.20
CA ILE A 6 9.72 17.15 0.60
C ILE A 6 9.19 17.94 -0.61
N THR A 7 9.86 17.85 -1.76
CA THR A 7 9.41 18.51 -3.00
C THR A 7 8.06 17.95 -3.49
N GLN A 8 7.76 16.69 -3.19
CA GLN A 8 6.48 16.04 -3.46
C GLN A 8 5.40 16.33 -2.39
N GLY A 9 5.66 17.23 -1.44
CA GLY A 9 4.73 17.59 -0.37
C GLY A 9 4.72 16.63 0.82
N GLY A 10 5.73 15.76 0.93
CA GLY A 10 5.90 14.85 2.05
C GLY A 10 6.33 15.58 3.32
N THR A 11 5.67 15.26 4.42
CA THR A 11 6.01 15.77 5.76
C THR A 11 6.51 14.63 6.63
N PRO A 12 7.57 14.82 7.44
CA PRO A 12 8.00 13.81 8.40
C PRO A 12 6.87 13.43 9.37
N ILE A 13 6.71 12.13 9.65
CA ILE A 13 5.76 11.68 10.67
C ILE A 13 6.15 12.22 12.05
N THR A 14 5.16 12.70 12.80
CA THR A 14 5.36 13.15 14.19
C THR A 14 5.32 11.97 15.16
N ALA A 15 5.97 12.08 16.32
CA ALA A 15 5.91 11.07 17.37
C ALA A 15 4.48 10.74 17.84
N GLU A 16 3.61 11.75 17.93
CA GLU A 16 2.18 11.59 18.26
C GLU A 16 1.48 10.72 17.21
N LEU A 17 1.51 11.14 15.94
CA LEU A 17 0.90 10.39 14.84
C LEU A 17 1.44 8.95 14.72
N ALA A 18 2.75 8.74 14.88
CA ALA A 18 3.35 7.40 14.83
C ALA A 18 2.84 6.51 15.97
N THR A 19 2.72 7.06 17.18
CA THR A 19 2.21 6.37 18.36
C THR A 19 0.73 6.00 18.18
N ASP A 20 -0.09 6.96 17.78
CA ASP A 20 -1.53 6.77 17.57
C ASP A 20 -1.80 5.76 16.45
N LEU A 21 -1.06 5.85 15.34
CA LEU A 21 -1.18 4.92 14.23
C LEU A 21 -0.89 3.48 14.67
N ARG A 22 0.20 3.25 15.42
CA ARG A 22 0.54 1.91 15.90
C ARG A 22 -0.42 1.40 16.97
N ASN A 23 -0.88 2.26 17.87
CA ASN A 23 -1.90 1.89 18.84
C ASN A 23 -3.21 1.50 18.16
N LEU A 24 -3.62 2.24 17.12
CA LEU A 24 -4.84 1.95 16.37
C LEU A 24 -4.73 0.63 15.58
N VAL A 25 -3.60 0.39 14.92
CA VAL A 25 -3.42 -0.77 14.03
C VAL A 25 -3.04 -2.04 14.78
N PHE A 26 -2.16 -1.94 15.78
CA PHE A 26 -1.56 -3.09 16.47
C PHE A 26 -1.87 -3.15 17.97
N GLY A 27 -2.57 -2.16 18.52
CA GLY A 27 -2.90 -2.08 19.94
C GLY A 27 -1.77 -1.58 20.83
N THR A 28 -0.58 -1.34 20.29
CA THR A 28 0.57 -0.81 21.05
C THR A 28 1.66 -0.22 20.13
N ALA A 29 2.30 0.86 20.58
CA ALA A 29 3.53 1.40 20.00
C ALA A 29 4.80 0.96 20.77
N ALA A 30 4.64 0.41 21.97
CA ALA A 30 5.75 0.01 22.84
C ALA A 30 6.37 -1.36 22.49
N ILE A 31 5.77 -2.10 21.55
CA ILE A 31 6.27 -3.39 21.08
C ILE A 31 6.32 -3.36 19.55
N PRO A 32 7.45 -3.69 18.91
CA PRO A 32 7.55 -3.81 17.46
C PRO A 32 6.46 -4.72 16.89
N MET A 33 5.91 -4.35 15.73
CA MET A 33 4.92 -5.18 15.06
C MET A 33 5.54 -6.51 14.58
N ARG A 34 4.69 -7.48 14.22
CA ARG A 34 5.17 -8.77 13.71
C ARG A 34 5.99 -8.56 12.43
N ALA A 35 7.14 -9.24 12.34
CA ALA A 35 8.08 -9.13 11.22
C ALA A 35 7.44 -9.40 9.84
N GLU A 36 6.37 -10.18 9.80
CA GLU A 36 5.57 -10.46 8.59
C GLU A 36 5.12 -9.18 7.87
N TRP A 37 4.79 -8.12 8.60
CA TRP A 37 4.39 -6.82 8.03
C TRP A 37 5.56 -6.06 7.39
N LEU A 38 6.79 -6.34 7.81
CA LEU A 38 7.99 -5.68 7.30
C LEU A 38 8.47 -6.28 5.98
N GLN A 39 8.03 -7.50 5.65
CA GLN A 39 8.56 -8.30 4.54
C GLN A 39 7.46 -8.74 3.54
N THR A 40 6.21 -8.32 3.74
CA THR A 40 5.13 -8.66 2.80
C THR A 40 4.80 -7.49 1.89
N SER A 41 5.04 -7.69 0.60
CA SER A 41 4.60 -6.84 -0.50
C SER A 41 3.51 -7.51 -1.35
N PHE A 42 2.94 -6.76 -2.29
CA PHE A 42 1.94 -7.26 -3.23
C PHE A 42 2.62 -7.90 -4.44
N VAL A 43 2.85 -9.21 -4.36
CA VAL A 43 3.55 -9.98 -5.40
C VAL A 43 2.62 -11.06 -5.96
N PHE A 44 2.62 -11.25 -7.27
CA PHE A 44 1.82 -12.28 -7.93
C PHE A 44 2.58 -13.60 -8.13
N GLY A 45 1.83 -14.65 -8.50
CA GLY A 45 2.40 -15.82 -9.16
C GLY A 45 3.06 -15.48 -10.49
N ALA A 46 3.77 -16.45 -11.07
CA ALA A 46 4.42 -16.27 -12.37
C ALA A 46 3.39 -15.92 -13.47
N PRO A 47 3.67 -14.96 -14.35
CA PRO A 47 2.74 -14.56 -15.41
C PRO A 47 2.39 -15.72 -16.35
N LYS A 48 1.14 -15.75 -16.83
CA LYS A 48 0.60 -16.78 -17.77
C LYS A 48 0.60 -18.22 -17.24
N GLU A 49 0.89 -18.43 -15.96
CA GLU A 49 0.70 -19.72 -15.30
C GLU A 49 -0.69 -19.84 -14.67
N GLU A 50 -1.01 -21.03 -14.17
CA GLU A 50 -2.22 -21.26 -13.38
C GLU A 50 -2.21 -20.33 -12.15
N LEU A 51 -3.34 -19.67 -11.88
CA LEU A 51 -3.48 -18.70 -10.78
C LEU A 51 -2.55 -17.47 -10.90
N ALA A 52 -2.08 -17.11 -12.10
CA ALA A 52 -1.29 -15.89 -12.32
C ALA A 52 -2.00 -14.61 -11.82
N TYR A 53 -3.33 -14.60 -11.75
CA TYR A 53 -4.11 -13.51 -11.19
C TYR A 53 -4.07 -13.40 -9.65
N GLY A 54 -3.47 -14.38 -8.96
CA GLY A 54 -3.46 -14.50 -7.50
C GLY A 54 -2.24 -13.82 -6.87
N LEU A 55 -2.49 -12.97 -5.87
CA LEU A 55 -1.46 -12.47 -4.97
C LEU A 55 -0.93 -13.62 -4.10
N ARG A 56 0.39 -13.73 -4.03
CA ARG A 56 1.06 -14.64 -3.09
C ARG A 56 0.62 -14.28 -1.67
N SER A 57 0.00 -15.25 -1.01
CA SER A 57 -0.65 -15.03 0.28
C SER A 57 -0.13 -16.04 1.30
N PRO A 58 1.02 -15.77 1.95
CA PRO A 58 1.54 -16.62 3.02
C PRO A 58 0.52 -16.76 4.15
N ARG A 59 0.61 -17.85 4.92
CA ARG A 59 -0.28 -18.07 6.08
C ARG A 59 0.22 -17.26 7.28
N ASN A 60 0.01 -15.95 7.22
CA ASN A 60 0.54 -14.98 8.17
C ASN A 60 -0.49 -13.86 8.47
N ALA A 61 -0.11 -12.85 9.25
CA ALA A 61 -0.97 -11.75 9.66
C ALA A 61 -1.43 -10.85 8.50
N THR A 62 -0.70 -10.80 7.39
CA THR A 62 -1.00 -9.92 6.24
C THR A 62 -2.03 -10.52 5.28
N ARG A 63 -2.30 -11.83 5.38
CA ARG A 63 -3.24 -12.57 4.51
C ARG A 63 -4.63 -11.95 4.42
N GLY A 64 -5.14 -11.39 5.52
CA GLY A 64 -6.45 -10.73 5.53
C GLY A 64 -6.49 -9.54 4.57
N LEU A 65 -5.48 -8.67 4.62
CA LEU A 65 -5.35 -7.52 3.72
C LEU A 65 -5.14 -7.98 2.27
N LEU A 66 -4.26 -8.96 2.05
CA LEU A 66 -4.03 -9.52 0.72
C LEU A 66 -5.32 -10.08 0.10
N SER A 67 -6.17 -10.72 0.90
CA SER A 67 -7.46 -11.27 0.43
C SER A 67 -8.44 -10.16 0.01
N VAL A 68 -8.46 -9.04 0.73
CA VAL A 68 -9.26 -7.87 0.34
C VAL A 68 -8.78 -7.32 -1.00
N VAL A 69 -7.48 -7.08 -1.14
CA VAL A 69 -6.90 -6.56 -2.39
C VAL A 69 -7.12 -7.54 -3.54
N GLN A 70 -7.01 -8.85 -3.29
CA GLN A 70 -7.29 -9.89 -4.28
C GLN A 70 -8.71 -9.80 -4.84
N GLY A 71 -9.71 -9.47 -4.02
CA GLY A 71 -11.08 -9.26 -4.47
C GLY A 71 -11.19 -8.12 -5.48
N PHE A 72 -10.48 -7.01 -5.25
CA PHE A 72 -10.45 -5.87 -6.17
C PHE A 72 -9.66 -6.17 -7.45
N VAL A 73 -8.57 -6.94 -7.35
CA VAL A 73 -7.82 -7.43 -8.52
C VAL A 73 -8.71 -8.27 -9.42
N LEU A 74 -9.45 -9.23 -8.85
CA LEU A 74 -10.40 -10.06 -9.60
C LEU A 74 -11.53 -9.23 -10.20
N LYS A 75 -12.09 -8.30 -9.43
CA LYS A 75 -13.11 -7.36 -9.94
C LYS A 75 -12.60 -6.61 -11.18
N TYR A 76 -11.36 -6.12 -11.15
CA TYR A 76 -10.78 -5.43 -12.29
C TYR A 76 -10.62 -6.35 -13.51
N LEU A 77 -9.95 -7.50 -13.32
CA LEU A 77 -9.65 -8.44 -14.41
C LEU A 77 -10.91 -8.96 -15.09
N LEU A 78 -11.96 -9.26 -14.32
CA LEU A 78 -13.19 -9.86 -14.82
C LEU A 78 -14.17 -8.84 -15.41
N PHE A 79 -14.23 -7.60 -14.89
CA PHE A 79 -15.34 -6.70 -15.20
C PHE A 79 -14.94 -5.27 -15.61
N ALA A 80 -13.81 -4.75 -15.13
CA ALA A 80 -13.47 -3.33 -15.31
C ALA A 80 -12.37 -3.07 -16.36
N ARG A 81 -11.65 -4.12 -16.78
CA ARG A 81 -10.60 -4.00 -17.80
C ARG A 81 -11.19 -3.57 -19.13
N LYS A 82 -10.70 -2.45 -19.69
CA LYS A 82 -11.07 -2.01 -21.04
C LYS A 82 -10.40 -2.92 -22.07
N THR A 83 -11.15 -3.89 -22.60
CA THR A 83 -10.61 -4.82 -23.60
C THR A 83 -10.90 -4.33 -25.01
N SER A 84 -9.88 -4.25 -25.87
CA SER A 84 -10.10 -4.28 -27.32
C SER A 84 -10.74 -5.61 -27.72
N ARG A 85 -11.35 -5.71 -28.93
CA ARG A 85 -11.91 -6.99 -29.44
C ARG A 85 -10.90 -8.13 -29.46
N VAL A 86 -9.60 -7.84 -29.56
CA VAL A 86 -8.53 -8.85 -29.51
C VAL A 86 -8.23 -9.25 -28.07
N ALA A 87 -8.27 -8.29 -27.13
CA ALA A 87 -8.06 -8.56 -25.72
C ALA A 87 -9.24 -9.30 -25.05
N SER A 88 -10.46 -9.23 -25.60
CA SER A 88 -11.61 -9.99 -25.08
C SER A 88 -11.51 -11.51 -25.33
N LEU A 89 -10.58 -11.94 -26.19
CA LEU A 89 -10.30 -13.36 -26.45
C LEU A 89 -9.26 -13.94 -25.48
N THR A 90 -8.60 -13.09 -24.68
CA THR A 90 -7.64 -13.55 -23.67
C THR A 90 -8.36 -13.89 -22.38
N ASP A 91 -8.07 -15.05 -21.82
CA ASP A 91 -8.58 -15.44 -20.50
C ASP A 91 -8.10 -14.41 -19.46
N PRO A 92 -9.03 -13.68 -18.80
CA PRO A 92 -8.67 -12.68 -17.80
C PRO A 92 -7.94 -13.26 -16.59
N LEU A 93 -8.04 -14.57 -16.35
CA LEU A 93 -7.38 -15.28 -15.27
C LEU A 93 -5.97 -15.77 -15.66
N LEU A 94 -5.66 -15.92 -16.94
CA LEU A 94 -4.29 -16.16 -17.40
C LEU A 94 -3.53 -14.83 -17.55
N ALA A 95 -3.40 -14.13 -16.43
CA ALA A 95 -2.87 -12.78 -16.40
C ALA A 95 -1.41 -12.69 -16.88
N THR A 96 -1.17 -11.81 -17.85
CA THR A 96 0.19 -11.38 -18.22
C THR A 96 0.77 -10.46 -17.13
N ALA A 97 2.08 -10.20 -17.18
CA ALA A 97 2.72 -9.27 -16.24
C ALA A 97 2.08 -7.87 -16.29
N ASP A 98 1.71 -7.39 -17.49
CA ASP A 98 1.01 -6.12 -17.64
C ASP A 98 -0.39 -6.14 -17.02
N MET A 99 -1.13 -7.25 -17.19
CA MET A 99 -2.44 -7.40 -16.57
C MET A 99 -2.35 -7.44 -15.04
N GLN A 100 -1.38 -8.16 -14.48
CA GLN A 100 -1.12 -8.21 -13.04
C GLN A 100 -0.82 -6.81 -12.50
N ARG A 101 0.11 -6.10 -13.14
CA ARG A 101 0.52 -4.74 -12.76
C ARG A 101 -0.66 -3.78 -12.80
N GLU A 102 -1.40 -3.76 -13.91
CA GLU A 102 -2.55 -2.87 -14.07
C GLU A 102 -3.68 -3.20 -13.09
N ALA A 103 -3.99 -4.49 -12.91
CA ALA A 103 -5.05 -4.92 -11.99
C ALA A 103 -4.74 -4.56 -10.54
N LEU A 104 -3.50 -4.76 -10.08
CA LEU A 104 -3.08 -4.34 -8.75
C LEU A 104 -3.12 -2.83 -8.61
N PHE A 105 -2.59 -2.10 -9.59
CA PHE A 105 -2.62 -0.65 -9.58
C PHE A 105 -4.05 -0.10 -9.44
N CYS A 106 -4.98 -0.59 -10.26
CA CYS A 106 -6.38 -0.22 -10.21
C CYS A 106 -7.05 -0.64 -8.89
N ALA A 107 -6.72 -1.82 -8.37
CA ALA A 107 -7.25 -2.29 -7.09
C ALA A 107 -6.85 -1.38 -5.92
N LEU A 108 -5.57 -1.06 -5.78
CA LEU A 108 -5.07 -0.18 -4.72
C LEU A 108 -5.67 1.23 -4.84
N LEU A 109 -5.74 1.76 -6.07
CA LEU A 109 -6.32 3.07 -6.36
C LEU A 109 -7.81 3.14 -6.01
N GLU A 110 -8.58 2.11 -6.38
CA GLU A 110 -10.01 2.04 -6.11
C GLU A 110 -10.29 1.94 -4.61
N ILE A 111 -9.54 1.11 -3.87
CA ILE A 111 -9.68 0.97 -2.42
C ILE A 111 -9.45 2.31 -1.73
N LEU A 112 -8.36 3.01 -2.03
CA LEU A 112 -8.04 4.30 -1.40
C LEU A 112 -9.08 5.37 -1.72
N ARG A 113 -9.53 5.45 -2.97
CA ARG A 113 -10.63 6.36 -3.36
C ARG A 113 -11.92 6.05 -2.61
N THR A 114 -12.23 4.76 -2.46
CA THR A 114 -13.42 4.31 -1.70
C THR A 114 -13.33 4.71 -0.23
N ILE A 115 -12.17 4.53 0.41
CA ILE A 115 -11.96 4.91 1.81
C ILE A 115 -12.04 6.43 2.01
N SER A 116 -11.51 7.21 1.06
CA SER A 116 -11.50 8.67 1.16
C SER A 116 -12.88 9.31 1.14
N ASP A 117 -13.89 8.64 0.56
CA ASP A 117 -15.27 9.14 0.42
C ASP A 117 -15.33 10.61 -0.03
N LYS A 118 -14.62 10.94 -1.12
CA LYS A 118 -14.46 12.29 -1.71
C LYS A 118 -13.61 13.27 -0.89
N GLY A 119 -13.08 12.87 0.26
CA GLY A 119 -12.08 13.59 1.04
C GLY A 119 -10.68 13.50 0.44
N LYS A 120 -9.65 13.82 1.23
CA LYS A 120 -8.25 13.68 0.81
C LYS A 120 -7.76 12.25 1.07
N VAL A 121 -6.73 11.83 0.34
CA VAL A 121 -6.04 10.55 0.56
C VAL A 121 -4.71 10.81 1.24
N THR A 122 -4.44 10.07 2.32
CA THR A 122 -3.16 10.12 3.02
C THR A 122 -2.33 8.90 2.62
N MET A 123 -1.17 9.14 2.04
CA MET A 123 -0.19 8.11 1.69
C MET A 123 1.01 8.20 2.62
N VAL A 124 1.65 7.06 2.90
CA VAL A 124 2.93 7.02 3.61
C VAL A 124 4.00 6.29 2.82
N LEU A 125 5.22 6.80 2.84
CA LEU A 125 6.40 6.15 2.26
C LEU A 125 7.57 6.24 3.24
N PRO A 126 8.40 5.19 3.36
CA PRO A 126 9.54 5.20 4.28
C PRO A 126 10.73 5.96 3.67
N SER A 127 11.44 6.70 4.51
CA SER A 127 12.81 7.14 4.22
C SER A 127 13.79 5.98 4.40
N GLU A 128 14.86 5.96 3.61
CA GLU A 128 15.93 4.96 3.74
C GLU A 128 16.77 5.25 5.01
N ASP A 129 17.23 6.51 5.14
CA ASP A 129 18.24 6.89 6.12
C ASP A 129 17.70 7.71 7.30
N GLU A 130 16.50 8.28 7.19
CA GLU A 130 16.01 9.24 8.19
C GLU A 130 15.10 8.62 9.22
N VAL A 131 15.34 8.99 10.47
CA VAL A 131 14.51 8.64 11.62
C VAL A 131 13.95 9.95 12.20
N PHE A 132 12.63 10.04 12.28
CA PHE A 132 11.90 11.22 12.73
C PHE A 132 11.33 11.08 14.14
N VAL A 133 11.20 9.84 14.63
CA VAL A 133 10.65 9.53 15.96
C VAL A 133 11.72 8.79 16.76
N ASP A 134 12.07 9.31 17.93
CA ASP A 134 13.07 8.70 18.79
C ASP A 134 12.55 7.43 19.47
N HIS A 135 13.47 6.51 19.75
CA HIS A 135 13.18 5.32 20.53
C HIS A 135 12.88 5.73 21.99
N SER A 136 11.85 5.13 22.60
CA SER A 136 11.51 5.37 23.99
C SER A 136 10.81 4.17 24.62
N ALA A 137 10.60 4.21 25.94
CA ALA A 137 9.83 3.19 26.65
C ALA A 137 8.39 3.05 26.15
N CYS A 138 7.84 4.10 25.52
CA CYS A 138 6.48 4.12 24.97
C CYS A 138 6.45 3.91 23.45
N TYR A 139 7.60 3.92 22.77
CA TYR A 139 7.70 3.80 21.31
C TYR A 139 8.97 3.04 20.92
N PHE A 140 8.81 1.79 20.48
CA PHE A 140 9.93 0.95 20.04
C PHE A 140 10.05 0.99 18.53
N HIS A 141 11.20 1.41 18.00
CA HIS A 141 11.51 1.39 16.56
C HIS A 141 11.17 0.06 15.89
N ASP A 142 10.60 0.15 14.69
CA ASP A 142 10.28 -1.01 13.84
C ASP A 142 10.97 -0.94 12.47
N SER A 143 11.90 0.01 12.29
CA SER A 143 12.65 0.32 11.07
C SER A 143 11.84 0.90 9.92
N VAL A 144 10.53 1.14 10.10
CA VAL A 144 9.63 1.65 9.07
C VAL A 144 8.85 2.87 9.56
N THR A 145 8.05 2.72 10.62
CA THR A 145 7.10 3.72 11.09
C THR A 145 7.80 5.01 11.52
N GLU A 146 8.93 4.94 12.23
CA GLU A 146 9.69 6.12 12.64
C GLU A 146 10.35 6.88 11.47
N LYS A 147 10.37 6.29 10.28
CA LYS A 147 11.01 6.83 9.08
C LYS A 147 10.00 7.36 8.06
N LEU A 148 8.71 7.35 8.37
CA LEU A 148 7.67 7.64 7.39
C LEU A 148 7.62 9.13 7.05
N TYR A 149 7.50 9.38 5.76
CA TYR A 149 6.92 10.60 5.22
C TYR A 149 5.42 10.40 4.99
N VAL A 150 4.64 11.42 5.33
CA VAL A 150 3.19 11.48 5.16
C VAL A 150 2.86 12.49 4.07
N PHE A 151 2.04 12.07 3.10
CA PHE A 151 1.62 12.84 1.94
C PHE A 151 0.10 12.96 1.95
N THR A 152 -0.43 14.15 1.69
CA THR A 152 -1.86 14.39 1.57
C THR A 152 -2.18 14.75 0.13
N LEU A 153 -3.03 13.96 -0.52
CA LEU A 153 -3.23 13.99 -1.97
C LEU A 153 -4.71 14.17 -2.32
N SER A 154 -4.99 14.84 -3.44
CA SER A 154 -6.30 14.77 -4.11
C SER A 154 -6.53 13.35 -4.67
N PRO A 155 -7.65 12.67 -4.35
CA PRO A 155 -7.93 11.32 -4.85
C PRO A 155 -8.05 11.24 -6.37
N ASN A 156 -8.50 12.32 -7.01
CA ASN A 156 -8.79 12.34 -8.45
C ASN A 156 -7.61 12.90 -9.26
N ASP A 157 -6.85 13.83 -8.70
CA ASP A 157 -5.85 14.56 -9.47
C ASP A 157 -4.43 14.04 -9.24
N GLU A 158 -4.09 13.68 -7.99
CA GLU A 158 -2.70 13.43 -7.59
C GLU A 158 -2.43 11.97 -7.26
N LEU A 159 -3.39 11.28 -6.63
CA LEU A 159 -3.20 9.92 -6.13
C LEU A 159 -2.72 8.95 -7.21
N GLU A 160 -3.29 9.03 -8.41
CA GLU A 160 -2.94 8.13 -9.50
C GLU A 160 -1.47 8.29 -9.92
N TYR A 161 -1.01 9.54 -10.08
CA TYR A 161 0.37 9.84 -10.44
C TYR A 161 1.33 9.44 -9.31
N PHE A 162 0.97 9.77 -8.07
CA PHE A 162 1.78 9.44 -6.89
C PHE A 162 1.96 7.94 -6.74
N LEU A 163 0.88 7.17 -6.85
CA LEU A 163 0.91 5.71 -6.74
C LEU A 163 1.70 5.08 -7.90
N LYS A 164 1.57 5.59 -9.14
CA LYS A 164 2.37 5.13 -10.29
C LYS A 164 3.87 5.33 -10.07
N ARG A 165 4.25 6.52 -9.59
CA ARG A 165 5.66 6.87 -9.34
C ARG A 165 6.28 6.00 -8.26
N ASN A 166 5.53 5.73 -7.19
CA ASN A 166 6.01 5.05 -5.99
C ASN A 166 5.61 3.57 -5.93
N PHE A 167 5.15 3.00 -7.05
CA PHE A 167 4.56 1.66 -7.09
C PHE A 167 5.51 0.57 -6.59
N LYS A 168 6.82 0.74 -6.81
CA LYS A 168 7.87 -0.18 -6.37
C LYS A 168 7.84 -0.49 -4.87
N TYR A 169 7.51 0.49 -4.02
CA TYR A 169 7.42 0.32 -2.57
C TYR A 169 6.32 -0.67 -2.16
N PHE A 170 5.37 -0.94 -3.05
CA PHE A 170 4.26 -1.85 -2.81
C PHE A 170 4.49 -3.23 -3.45
N THR A 171 5.35 -3.35 -4.45
CA THR A 171 5.43 -4.55 -5.32
C THR A 171 6.78 -5.24 -5.35
N GLU A 172 7.88 -4.57 -4.98
CA GLU A 172 9.19 -5.24 -4.90
C GLU A 172 9.18 -6.25 -3.74
N GLU A 173 9.84 -7.40 -3.93
CA GLU A 173 9.93 -8.43 -2.90
C GLU A 173 10.63 -7.88 -1.64
N GLU A 174 10.28 -8.42 -0.48
CA GLU A 174 10.85 -8.04 0.83
C GLU A 174 10.63 -6.57 1.25
N THR A 175 9.74 -5.84 0.58
CA THR A 175 9.31 -4.51 1.02
C THR A 175 8.13 -4.58 2.00
N PRO A 176 7.95 -3.59 2.90
CA PRO A 176 6.79 -3.48 3.79
C PRO A 176 5.52 -2.99 3.04
N GLY A 177 5.34 -3.36 1.78
CA GLY A 177 4.31 -2.79 0.90
C GLY A 177 2.88 -2.93 1.43
N THR A 178 2.55 -4.07 2.02
CA THR A 178 1.24 -4.29 2.65
C THR A 178 1.03 -3.42 3.89
N LEU A 179 2.07 -3.19 4.69
CA LEU A 179 2.04 -2.29 5.84
C LEU A 179 1.87 -0.83 5.41
N LEU A 180 2.64 -0.37 4.43
CA LEU A 180 2.52 0.99 3.88
C LEU A 180 1.12 1.26 3.36
N PHE A 181 0.53 0.28 2.67
CA PHE A 181 -0.84 0.38 2.18
C PHE A 181 -1.86 0.38 3.32
N LEU A 182 -1.69 -0.48 4.33
CA LEU A 182 -2.55 -0.49 5.52
C LEU A 182 -2.54 0.86 6.24
N TYR A 183 -1.36 1.42 6.49
CA TYR A 183 -1.21 2.73 7.12
C TYR A 183 -1.84 3.83 6.28
N SER A 184 -1.62 3.83 4.97
CA SER A 184 -2.25 4.80 4.06
C SER A 184 -3.78 4.71 4.11
N ALA A 185 -4.33 3.49 4.11
CA ALA A 185 -5.77 3.25 4.24
C ALA A 185 -6.34 3.73 5.58
N VAL A 186 -5.67 3.42 6.69
CA VAL A 186 -6.08 3.81 8.04
C VAL A 186 -6.04 5.33 8.20
N LEU A 187 -4.94 5.97 7.80
CA LEU A 187 -4.78 7.42 7.87
C LEU A 187 -5.77 8.16 6.95
N THR A 188 -6.02 7.64 5.75
CA THR A 188 -7.05 8.19 4.86
C THR A 188 -8.43 8.16 5.54
N ARG A 189 -8.75 7.09 6.28
CA ARG A 189 -10.02 6.97 6.98
C ARG A 189 -10.13 7.88 8.21
N SER A 190 -9.05 8.03 8.97
CA SER A 190 -9.02 8.73 10.26
C SER A 190 -8.76 10.24 10.11
N MET A 191 -7.93 10.65 9.16
CA MET A 191 -7.61 12.07 8.89
C MET A 191 -8.39 12.67 7.72
N GLY A 192 -9.12 11.86 6.94
CA GLY A 192 -9.94 12.32 5.82
C GLY A 192 -11.29 12.95 6.21
N LYS A 193 -11.53 13.21 7.50
CA LYS A 193 -12.74 13.86 8.01
C LYS A 193 -12.46 15.30 8.45
#